data_AF-A0A3B0MH14-F1
#
_entry.id   AF-A0A3B0MH14-F1
#
_cell.length_a   1.000
_cell.length_b   1.000
_cell.length_c   1.000
_cell.angle_alpha   90.00
_cell.angle_beta   90.00
_cell.angle_gamma   90.00
#
_symmetry.space_group_name_H-M   'P 1'
#
loop_
_entity.id
_entity.type
_entity.pdbx_description
1 polymer ?
#
loop_
_entity_poly.entity_id
_entity_poly.type
_entity_poly.pdbx_seq_one_letter_code
_entity_poly.pdbx_strand_id
1 'polypeptide(L)'
;MISAIGKLSGGRFDVRLVDTVTESLDQPADLGMALTVDGRGEHWIAAHIDWKSGADGAWQQGPSVELGVMDANLTQRMYDRYAENLLRADTAIITVLSRDESTQQN
;
A
#
# COMPACT_ATOMS: atom_id res chain seq x y z
N MET A 1 -0.13 -2.54 -7.79
CA MET A 1 0.04 -1.68 -6.58
C MET A 1 0.21 -0.20 -6.93
N ILE A 2 1.21 0.20 -7.73
CA ILE A 2 1.42 1.60 -8.16
C ILE A 2 0.14 2.23 -8.75
N SER A 3 -0.53 1.51 -9.65
CA SER A 3 -1.80 1.92 -10.26
C SER A 3 -2.92 2.13 -9.22
N ALA A 4 -2.97 1.32 -8.16
CA ALA A 4 -3.96 1.46 -7.09
C ALA A 4 -3.69 2.69 -6.22
N ILE A 5 -2.41 2.95 -5.86
CA ILE A 5 -1.99 4.15 -5.13
C ILE A 5 -2.33 5.41 -5.94
N GLY A 6 -1.99 5.44 -7.23
CA GLY A 6 -2.31 6.56 -8.11
C GLY A 6 -3.81 6.85 -8.19
N LYS A 7 -4.65 5.82 -8.28
CA LYS A 7 -6.12 5.96 -8.26
C LYS A 7 -6.64 6.49 -6.92
N LEU A 8 -6.20 5.90 -5.81
CA LEU A 8 -6.69 6.27 -4.47
C LEU A 8 -6.25 7.67 -4.04
N SER A 9 -5.07 8.10 -4.49
CA SER A 9 -4.52 9.43 -4.20
C SER A 9 -4.96 10.52 -5.18
N GLY A 10 -5.66 10.17 -6.26
CA GLY A 10 -5.97 11.11 -7.34
C GLY A 10 -4.73 11.61 -8.09
N GLY A 11 -3.63 10.86 -8.07
CA GLY A 11 -2.37 11.23 -8.72
C GLY A 11 -1.51 12.26 -7.95
N ARG A 12 -1.79 12.47 -6.66
CA ARG A 12 -1.07 13.46 -5.83
C ARG A 12 0.38 13.07 -5.50
N PHE A 13 0.68 11.79 -5.45
CA PHE A 13 2.01 11.30 -5.11
C PHE A 13 2.76 10.89 -6.38
N ASP A 14 4.05 11.24 -6.44
CA ASP A 14 4.98 10.53 -7.32
C ASP A 14 5.25 9.15 -6.70
N VAL A 15 4.97 8.08 -7.46
CA VAL A 15 5.03 6.71 -6.94
C VAL A 15 6.22 6.01 -7.55
N ARG A 16 7.19 5.67 -6.71
CA ARG A 16 8.40 4.94 -7.10
C ARG A 16 8.41 3.56 -6.47
N LEU A 17 8.77 2.56 -7.27
CA LEU A 17 9.05 1.21 -6.77
C LEU A 17 10.51 1.13 -6.38
N VAL A 18 10.77 0.61 -5.19
CA VAL A 18 12.10 0.47 -4.62
C VAL A 18 12.30 -1.00 -4.23
N ASP A 19 13.41 -1.60 -4.63
CA ASP A 19 13.66 -3.04 -4.44
C ASP A 19 14.04 -3.40 -3.00
N THR A 20 14.49 -2.41 -2.22
CA THR A 20 14.84 -2.55 -0.81
C THR A 20 14.32 -1.37 -0.01
N VAL A 21 13.75 -1.66 1.17
CA VAL A 21 13.28 -0.67 2.18
C VAL A 21 14.47 0.01 2.88
N THR A 22 15.51 0.35 2.11
CA THR A 22 16.69 1.11 2.56
C THR A 22 16.71 2.51 1.97
N GLU A 23 15.84 2.80 1.00
CA GLU A 23 15.67 4.17 0.52
C GLU A 23 15.04 4.99 1.66
N SER A 24 15.78 6.00 2.10
CA SER A 24 15.37 6.93 3.15
C SER A 24 14.16 7.72 2.65
N LEU A 25 13.14 7.82 3.51
CA LEU A 25 12.07 8.79 3.29
C LEU A 25 12.65 10.14 3.74
N ASP A 26 13.08 10.96 2.79
CA ASP A 26 13.84 12.18 3.08
C ASP A 26 12.93 13.35 3.45
N GLN A 27 11.63 13.29 3.09
CA GLN A 27 10.67 14.35 3.34
C GLN A 27 9.57 13.91 4.31
N PRO A 28 9.05 14.83 5.17
CA PRO A 28 7.91 14.54 6.04
C PRO A 28 6.64 14.12 5.29
N ALA A 29 6.49 14.53 4.03
CA ALA A 29 5.36 14.17 3.18
C ALA A 29 5.51 12.80 2.50
N ASP A 30 6.68 12.17 2.61
CA ASP A 30 6.94 10.88 1.98
C ASP A 30 6.16 9.77 2.70
N LEU A 31 5.68 8.80 1.92
CA LEU A 31 4.97 7.63 2.41
C LEU A 31 5.73 6.38 1.99
N GLY A 32 6.28 5.66 2.97
CA GLY A 32 6.85 4.33 2.76
C GLY A 32 5.76 3.28 2.87
N MET A 33 5.73 2.35 1.92
CA MET A 33 4.81 1.22 1.92
C MET A 33 5.58 -0.05 1.55
N ALA A 34 5.33 -1.13 2.29
CA ALA A 34 5.87 -2.45 2.00
C ALA A 34 4.72 -3.47 1.95
N LEU A 35 4.71 -4.31 0.93
CA LEU A 35 3.78 -5.43 0.82
C LEU A 35 4.44 -6.67 1.41
N THR A 36 3.86 -7.24 2.44
CA THR A 36 4.36 -8.44 3.11
C THR A 36 3.42 -9.61 2.85
N VAL A 37 3.93 -10.74 2.36
CA VAL A 37 3.14 -11.97 2.18
C VAL A 37 3.13 -12.77 3.48
N ASP A 38 1.95 -12.91 4.07
CA ASP A 38 1.72 -13.65 5.31
C ASP A 38 1.65 -15.16 5.09
N GLY A 39 1.14 -15.58 3.94
CA GLY A 39 0.98 -16.98 3.61
C GLY A 39 0.54 -17.20 2.17
N ARG A 40 0.78 -18.42 1.68
CA ARG A 40 0.30 -18.86 0.38
C ARG A 40 -0.04 -20.35 0.42
N GLY A 41 -1.06 -20.73 -0.33
CA GLY A 41 -1.42 -22.11 -0.61
C GLY A 41 -1.74 -22.32 -2.08
N GLU A 42 -2.18 -23.52 -2.44
CA GLU A 42 -2.48 -23.90 -3.82
C GLU A 42 -3.51 -22.98 -4.50
N HIS A 43 -4.45 -22.45 -3.70
CA HIS A 43 -5.56 -21.63 -4.18
C HIS A 43 -5.79 -20.37 -3.35
N TRP A 44 -4.78 -19.88 -2.63
CA TRP A 44 -4.92 -18.66 -1.83
C TRP A 44 -3.58 -17.97 -1.58
N ILE A 45 -3.65 -16.66 -1.35
CA ILE A 45 -2.55 -15.83 -0.86
C ILE A 45 -3.09 -14.87 0.20
N ALA A 46 -2.34 -14.72 1.30
CA ALA A 46 -2.59 -13.73 2.33
C ALA A 46 -1.41 -12.77 2.42
N ALA A 47 -1.69 -11.48 2.59
CA ALA A 47 -0.70 -10.41 2.66
C ALA A 47 -1.29 -9.23 3.44
N HIS A 48 -0.40 -8.35 3.90
CA HIS A 48 -0.74 -7.04 4.44
C HIS A 48 0.19 -5.98 3.87
N ILE A 49 -0.14 -4.72 4.15
CA ILE A 49 0.71 -3.57 3.86
C ILE A 49 1.23 -3.01 5.17
N ASP A 50 2.54 -2.96 5.32
CA ASP A 50 3.19 -2.12 6.31
C ASP A 50 3.38 -0.73 5.73
N TRP A 51 3.22 0.32 6.52
CA TRP A 51 3.42 1.69 6.05
C TRP A 51 4.00 2.62 7.12
N LYS A 52 4.67 3.69 6.69
CA LYS A 52 5.13 4.78 7.56
C LYS A 52 5.10 6.13 6.84
N SER A 53 4.84 7.20 7.58
CA SER A 53 4.82 8.57 7.08
C SER A 53 6.06 9.32 7.57
N GLY A 54 6.83 9.90 6.65
CA GLY A 54 8.07 10.62 6.92
C GLY A 54 9.24 9.75 7.40
N ALA A 55 10.43 10.38 7.50
CA ALA A 55 11.68 9.74 7.90
C ALA A 55 11.56 8.99 9.24
N ASP A 56 11.02 9.69 10.24
CA ASP A 56 10.98 9.29 11.65
C ASP A 56 9.69 8.54 12.03
N GLY A 57 8.79 8.31 11.07
CA GLY A 57 7.57 7.57 11.30
C GLY A 57 7.84 6.13 11.70
N ALA A 58 7.10 5.64 12.69
CA ALA A 58 7.08 4.21 13.01
C ALA A 58 6.33 3.44 11.91
N TRP A 59 6.83 2.26 11.56
CA TRP A 59 6.11 1.33 10.71
C TRP A 59 4.83 0.86 11.41
N GLN A 60 3.72 0.94 10.68
CA GLN A 60 2.41 0.50 11.08
C GLN A 60 2.04 -0.70 10.23
N GLN A 61 1.61 -1.78 10.88
CA GLN A 61 1.17 -2.99 10.22
C GLN A 61 -0.33 -2.88 9.91
N GLY A 62 -0.67 -2.99 8.63
CA GLY A 62 -2.05 -3.06 8.16
C GLY A 62 -2.67 -4.44 8.39
N PRO A 63 -4.00 -4.59 8.18
CA PRO A 63 -4.68 -5.88 8.29
C PRO A 63 -4.25 -6.83 7.18
N SER A 64 -4.10 -8.11 7.54
CA SER A 64 -3.90 -9.19 6.57
C SER A 64 -5.20 -9.49 5.82
N VAL A 65 -5.12 -9.51 4.49
CA VAL A 65 -6.23 -9.85 3.60
C VAL A 65 -5.89 -11.10 2.80
N GLU A 66 -6.75 -12.11 2.90
CA GLU A 66 -6.66 -13.33 2.10
C GLU A 66 -7.46 -13.17 0.79
N LEU A 67 -6.86 -13.61 -0.32
CA LEU A 67 -7.52 -13.73 -1.60
C LEU A 67 -7.46 -15.18 -2.08
N GLY A 68 -8.63 -15.80 -2.26
CA GLY A 68 -8.75 -17.07 -2.96
C GLY A 68 -8.48 -16.88 -4.46
N VAL A 69 -7.62 -17.74 -5.02
CA VAL A 69 -7.25 -17.74 -6.44
C VAL A 69 -7.50 -19.12 -7.04
N MET A 70 -8.37 -19.18 -8.05
CA MET A 70 -8.65 -20.45 -8.73
C MET A 70 -7.49 -20.90 -9.63
N ASP A 71 -6.63 -19.96 -10.03
CA ASP A 71 -5.44 -20.20 -10.85
C ASP A 71 -4.21 -19.71 -10.07
N ALA A 72 -3.25 -20.60 -9.84
CA ALA A 72 -1.99 -20.29 -9.18
C ALA A 72 -1.14 -19.31 -9.99
N ASN A 73 -1.40 -19.17 -11.30
CA ASN A 73 -0.84 -18.13 -12.14
C ASN A 73 -1.65 -16.84 -11.96
N LEU A 74 -1.40 -16.15 -10.85
CA LEU A 74 -1.91 -14.81 -10.56
C LEU A 74 -1.71 -13.90 -11.79
N THR A 75 -2.79 -13.60 -12.51
CA THR A 75 -2.72 -12.66 -13.64
C THR A 75 -2.40 -11.25 -13.13
N GLN A 76 -1.73 -10.43 -13.94
CA GLN A 76 -1.39 -9.05 -13.57
C GLN A 76 -2.59 -8.23 -13.06
N ARG A 77 -3.79 -8.46 -13.63
CA ARG A 77 -5.03 -7.81 -13.21
C ARG A 77 -5.49 -8.21 -11.80
N MET A 78 -5.20 -9.45 -11.37
CA MET A 78 -5.50 -9.92 -10.02
C MET A 78 -4.63 -9.21 -9.00
N TYR A 79 -3.34 -8.98 -9.30
CA TYR A 79 -2.45 -8.22 -8.44
C TYR A 79 -2.90 -6.78 -8.19
N ASP A 80 -3.40 -6.08 -9.22
CA ASP A 80 -3.87 -4.70 -9.04
C ASP A 80 -5.13 -4.63 -8.18
N ARG A 81 -6.09 -5.53 -8.39
CA ARG A 81 -7.28 -5.62 -7.53
C ARG A 81 -6.92 -6.03 -6.10
N TYR A 82 -5.97 -6.94 -5.95
CA TYR A 82 -5.53 -7.39 -4.64
C TYR A 82 -4.84 -6.27 -3.87
N ALA A 83 -3.93 -5.54 -4.51
CA ALA A 83 -3.30 -4.36 -3.92
C ALA A 83 -4.32 -3.27 -3.57
N GLU A 84 -5.34 -3.04 -4.40
CA GLU A 84 -6.42 -2.12 -4.07
C GLU A 84 -7.21 -2.58 -2.83
N ASN A 85 -7.53 -3.87 -2.72
CA ASN A 85 -8.22 -4.41 -1.56
C ASN A 85 -7.39 -4.30 -0.28
N LEU A 86 -6.08 -4.55 -0.36
CA LEU A 86 -5.15 -4.39 0.77
C LEU A 86 -5.12 -2.93 1.25
N LEU A 87 -4.96 -1.98 0.32
CA LEU A 87 -5.00 -0.55 0.63
C LEU A 87 -6.34 -0.13 1.23
N ARG A 88 -7.45 -0.67 0.72
CA ARG A 88 -8.80 -0.36 1.22
C ARG A 88 -9.13 -1.01 2.57
N ALA A 89 -8.46 -2.10 2.92
CA ALA A 89 -8.66 -2.75 4.22
C ALA A 89 -8.06 -1.93 5.36
N ASP A 90 -7.03 -1.12 5.09
CA ASP A 90 -6.42 -0.23 6.05
C ASP A 90 -7.04 1.18 5.98
N THR A 91 -7.98 1.48 6.88
CA THR A 91 -8.62 2.81 6.96
C THR A 91 -7.61 3.94 7.23
N ALA A 92 -6.52 3.65 7.96
CA ALA A 92 -5.52 4.65 8.28
C ALA A 92 -4.69 5.01 7.03
N ILE A 93 -4.30 4.03 6.22
CA ILE A 93 -3.60 4.30 4.96
C ILE A 93 -4.51 5.03 3.96
N ILE A 94 -5.80 4.69 3.90
CA ILE A 94 -6.76 5.42 3.07
C ILE A 94 -6.81 6.88 3.50
N THR A 95 -6.87 7.15 4.81
CA THR A 95 -6.92 8.52 5.33
C THR A 95 -5.68 9.31 4.91
N VAL A 96 -4.50 8.71 4.96
CA VAL A 96 -3.25 9.34 4.48
C VAL A 96 -3.30 9.59 2.97
N LEU A 97 -3.70 8.57 2.21
CA LEU A 97 -3.77 8.63 0.74
C LEU A 97 -4.87 9.57 0.24
N SER A 98 -5.94 9.79 0.99
CA SER A 98 -7.08 10.63 0.61
C SER A 98 -7.07 12.03 1.25
N ARG A 99 -6.15 12.30 2.18
CA ARG A 99 -6.07 13.60 2.89
C ARG A 99 -5.81 14.72 1.88
N ASP A 100 -6.80 15.57 1.66
CA ASP A 100 -6.60 16.86 0.98
C ASP A 100 -5.81 17.79 1.92
N GLU A 101 -4.83 18.51 1.39
CA GLU A 101 -4.12 19.60 2.10
C GLU A 101 -4.99 20.86 2.28
N SER A 102 -6.31 20.72 2.30
CA SER A 102 -7.25 21.84 2.49
C SER A 102 -7.33 22.32 3.96
N THR A 103 -6.49 21.80 4.86
CA THR A 103 -6.55 22.12 6.29
C THR A 103 -5.19 22.46 6.92
N GLN A 104 -4.36 23.23 6.21
CA GLN A 104 -3.23 23.95 6.81
C GLN A 104 -3.14 25.40 6.32
N GLN A 105 -4.25 26.15 6.40
CA GLN A 105 -4.22 27.61 6.49
C GLN A 105 -5.32 28.08 7.47
N ASN A 106 -4.95 28.17 8.75
CA ASN A 106 -5.48 29.17 9.70
C ASN A 106 -4.66 29.16 10.99
#